data_AF-A0A7J8S5Y2-F1
#
_entry.id   AF-A0A7J8S5Y2-F1
#
_cell.length_a   1.000
_cell.length_b   1.000
_cell.length_c   1.000
_cell.angle_alpha   90.00
_cell.angle_beta   90.00
_cell.angle_gamma   90.00
#
_symmetry.space_group_name_H-M   'P 1'
#
loop_
_entity.id
_entity.type
_entity.pdbx_description
1 polymer ?
#
loop_
_entity_poly.entity_id
_entity_poly.type
_entity_poly.pdbx_seq_one_letter_code
_entity_poly.pdbx_strand_id
1 'polypeptide(L)'
;GNYQLIDEDWQALQSLQSGFKKCVTENGLGLQAISGKDYCQVTLTYPSDTDSKWKDPKTGEVEGLSFEFNLCEAVATWEQVRNSTTILTREFIDALPNGWEEYAWRRINKGVLLNNCKNRTLCMEKLSLVLPETPPYVPRQFGRCAVIGNSGDLLKTRFGKEIDSYDVVIRENGAPIENYTEYVGKKSSFRLLNRGSAKALDKVVELDGIDIVADIPIRNTVYLMLGASFGSAAKGTGLKALEFALSICDSVDMYGFTVDPGYKEWTRYFSESRKGHTPLHGRAYYQMMECLGLIKIHSPMRSDPNRAVKWVPSQSAIRAARIASEKLLRRVGAGSEDLLSSCSILKKQVKRKHMSISSLRKAAVDHQKFVKGTTMYPLEHNPGHGQLCTVPAD
;
A
#
# COMPACT_ATOMS: atom_id res chain seq x y z
N GLY A 1 22.62 -18.56 7.56
CA GLY A 1 23.60 -17.56 7.12
C GLY A 1 24.07 -16.76 8.31
N ASN A 2 25.22 -16.11 8.23
CA ASN A 2 25.73 -15.32 9.35
C ASN A 2 25.07 -13.93 9.36
N TYR A 3 24.04 -13.73 10.20
CA TYR A 3 23.30 -12.45 10.33
C TYR A 3 24.10 -11.40 11.14
N GLN A 4 25.41 -11.40 11.00
CA GLN A 4 26.31 -10.52 11.75
C GLN A 4 26.35 -9.15 11.08
N LEU A 5 26.00 -8.12 11.83
CA LEU A 5 26.07 -6.73 11.39
C LEU A 5 27.54 -6.28 11.39
N ILE A 6 27.95 -5.64 10.30
CA ILE A 6 29.27 -5.01 10.15
C ILE A 6 29.16 -3.49 10.36
N ASP A 7 30.28 -2.78 10.49
CA ASP A 7 30.27 -1.36 10.83
C ASP A 7 29.55 -0.51 9.77
N GLU A 8 29.60 -0.91 8.51
CA GLU A 8 28.85 -0.31 7.40
C GLU A 8 27.33 -0.45 7.56
N ASP A 9 26.84 -1.56 8.15
CA ASP A 9 25.42 -1.72 8.45
C ASP A 9 24.97 -0.70 9.52
N TRP A 10 25.75 -0.57 10.59
CA TRP A 10 25.46 0.39 11.67
C TRP A 10 25.53 1.83 11.18
N GLN A 11 26.52 2.18 10.35
CA GLN A 11 26.63 3.49 9.69
C GLN A 11 25.42 3.76 8.78
N ALA A 12 24.93 2.77 8.04
CA ALA A 12 23.75 2.93 7.19
C ALA A 12 22.48 3.22 8.01
N LEU A 13 22.27 2.54 9.13
CA LEU A 13 21.13 2.79 10.04
C LEU A 13 21.26 4.15 10.74
N GLN A 14 22.45 4.51 11.23
CA GLN A 14 22.71 5.81 11.86
C GLN A 14 22.50 6.97 10.86
N SER A 15 22.96 6.80 9.62
CA SER A 15 22.77 7.76 8.53
C SER A 15 21.29 7.92 8.18
N LEU A 16 20.54 6.82 8.05
CA LEU A 16 19.09 6.85 7.84
C LEU A 16 18.38 7.64 8.95
N GLN A 17 18.62 7.30 10.22
CA GLN A 17 17.98 7.97 11.36
C GLN A 17 18.35 9.48 11.40
N SER A 18 19.61 9.81 11.13
CA SER A 18 20.10 11.20 11.13
C SER A 18 19.53 12.03 9.98
N GLY A 19 19.42 11.45 8.78
CA GLY A 19 18.78 12.08 7.61
C GLY A 19 17.28 12.27 7.82
N PHE A 20 16.60 11.22 8.31
CA PHE A 20 15.18 11.26 8.67
C PHE A 20 14.86 12.42 9.62
N LYS A 21 15.65 12.59 10.69
CA LYS A 21 15.47 13.68 11.65
C LYS A 21 15.60 15.06 11.00
N LYS A 22 16.59 15.26 10.12
CA LYS A 22 16.74 16.53 9.36
C LYS A 22 15.55 16.78 8.42
N CYS A 23 15.07 15.73 7.73
CA CYS A 23 13.88 15.84 6.87
C CYS A 23 12.64 16.22 7.67
N VAL A 24 12.40 15.61 8.84
CA VAL A 24 11.24 15.93 9.68
C VAL A 24 11.30 17.38 10.18
N THR A 25 12.44 17.84 10.69
CA THR A 25 12.59 19.24 11.13
C THR A 25 12.31 20.25 10.01
N GLU A 26 12.77 19.96 8.80
CA GLU A 26 12.70 20.87 7.65
C GLU A 26 11.35 20.85 6.91
N ASN A 27 10.70 19.69 6.80
CA ASN A 27 9.46 19.51 6.02
C ASN A 27 8.21 19.36 6.92
N GLY A 28 8.36 18.92 8.17
CA GLY A 28 7.31 18.36 9.03
C GLY A 28 6.21 19.31 9.54
N LEU A 29 6.26 20.60 9.18
CA LEU A 29 5.32 21.63 9.63
C LEU A 29 5.16 21.65 11.17
N GLY A 30 6.29 21.72 11.88
CA GLY A 30 6.38 21.77 13.35
C GLY A 30 6.59 20.42 14.04
N LEU A 31 6.44 19.29 13.34
CA LEU A 31 6.84 17.98 13.87
C LEU A 31 8.35 17.94 14.16
N GLN A 32 8.73 17.27 15.25
CA GLN A 32 10.13 16.95 15.56
C GLN A 32 10.33 15.44 15.62
N ALA A 33 11.54 14.98 15.32
CA ALA A 33 11.92 13.57 15.41
C ALA A 33 13.00 13.37 16.46
N ILE A 34 12.66 12.64 17.53
CA ILE A 34 13.56 12.31 18.63
C ILE A 34 14.11 10.89 18.40
N SER A 35 15.39 10.66 18.66
CA SER A 35 15.99 9.31 18.62
C SER A 35 15.50 8.47 19.79
N GLY A 36 15.13 7.22 19.54
CA GLY A 36 14.77 6.25 20.58
C GLY A 36 16.00 5.57 21.21
N LYS A 37 15.83 4.33 21.67
CA LYS A 37 16.86 3.58 22.41
C LYS A 37 17.92 2.93 21.52
N ASP A 38 17.68 2.87 20.21
CA ASP A 38 18.54 2.23 19.22
C ASP A 38 18.53 3.01 17.89
N TYR A 39 19.21 2.47 16.87
CA TYR A 39 19.31 3.09 15.54
C TYR A 39 17.99 3.04 14.72
N CYS A 40 17.01 2.24 15.13
CA CYS A 40 15.74 2.04 14.43
C CYS A 40 14.60 2.88 15.00
N GLN A 41 14.53 3.02 16.32
CA GLN A 41 13.45 3.75 17.00
C GLN A 41 13.57 5.26 16.80
N VAL A 42 12.47 5.90 16.40
CA VAL A 42 12.28 7.34 16.46
C VAL A 42 10.88 7.69 16.97
N THR A 43 10.77 8.76 17.73
CA THR A 43 9.47 9.30 18.17
C THR A 43 9.21 10.60 17.44
N LEU A 44 8.13 10.66 16.67
CA LEU A 44 7.60 11.91 16.12
C LEU A 44 6.75 12.61 17.18
N THR A 45 7.18 13.79 17.60
CA THR A 45 6.49 14.63 18.58
C THR A 45 5.86 15.83 17.92
N TYR A 46 4.69 16.23 18.44
CA TYR A 46 3.96 17.41 18.03
C TYR A 46 4.37 18.64 18.86
N PRO A 47 4.20 19.87 18.33
CA PRO A 47 4.28 21.11 19.11
C PRO A 47 3.36 21.07 20.34
N SER A 48 3.81 21.61 21.47
CA SER A 48 3.08 21.55 22.75
C SER A 48 1.76 22.32 22.78
N ASP A 49 1.54 23.21 21.81
CA ASP A 49 0.30 23.94 21.53
C ASP A 49 -0.69 23.18 20.61
N THR A 50 -0.37 21.93 20.24
CA THR A 50 -1.25 21.09 19.40
C THR A 50 -2.49 20.63 20.17
N ASP A 51 -3.65 21.19 19.82
CA ASP A 51 -4.97 20.84 20.35
C ASP A 51 -5.43 19.44 19.88
N SER A 52 -5.31 18.43 20.75
CA SER A 52 -5.77 17.05 20.49
C SER A 52 -7.28 16.91 20.72
N LYS A 53 -8.05 17.18 19.67
CA LYS A 53 -9.53 17.23 19.70
C LYS A 53 -10.22 15.88 19.67
N TRP A 54 -9.57 14.84 19.14
CA TRP A 54 -10.19 13.53 19.05
C TRP A 54 -10.04 12.77 20.36
N LYS A 55 -11.10 12.06 20.74
CA LYS A 55 -11.11 11.13 21.87
C LYS A 55 -11.52 9.74 21.40
N ASP A 56 -10.87 8.71 21.93
CA ASP A 56 -11.25 7.32 21.63
C ASP A 56 -12.67 7.03 22.17
N PRO A 57 -13.62 6.55 21.34
CA PRO A 57 -14.99 6.30 21.78
C PRO A 57 -15.19 5.20 22.83
N LYS A 58 -14.13 4.47 23.22
CA LYS A 58 -14.16 3.40 24.22
C LYS A 58 -13.43 3.79 25.51
N THR A 59 -12.25 4.43 25.41
CA THR A 59 -11.47 4.83 26.60
C THR A 59 -11.73 6.27 27.03
N GLY A 60 -12.21 7.13 26.13
CA GLY A 60 -12.40 8.57 26.39
C GLY A 60 -11.11 9.40 26.40
N GLU A 61 -9.95 8.76 26.22
CA GLU A 61 -8.64 9.39 26.17
C GLU A 61 -8.47 10.20 24.88
N VAL A 62 -7.73 11.31 24.92
CA VAL A 62 -7.38 12.10 23.73
C VAL A 62 -6.32 11.40 22.88
N GLU A 63 -6.24 11.71 21.58
CA GLU A 63 -5.14 11.21 20.74
C GLU A 63 -3.79 11.72 21.27
N GLY A 64 -2.77 10.87 21.30
CA GLY A 64 -1.43 11.24 21.77
C GLY A 64 -0.77 12.30 20.88
N LEU A 65 0.08 13.14 21.49
CA LEU A 65 0.93 14.11 20.79
C LEU A 65 2.32 13.56 20.45
N SER A 66 2.50 12.24 20.47
CA SER A 66 3.78 11.56 20.24
C SER A 66 3.57 10.14 19.72
N PHE A 67 4.31 9.76 18.68
CA PHE A 67 4.16 8.46 18.01
C PHE A 67 5.54 7.84 17.74
N GLU A 68 5.76 6.63 18.27
CA GLU A 68 7.00 5.86 18.06
C GLU A 68 6.91 5.07 16.74
N PHE A 69 7.99 5.09 15.96
CA PHE A 69 8.14 4.35 14.72
C PHE A 69 9.49 3.62 14.68
N ASN A 70 9.48 2.41 14.11
CA ASN A 70 10.69 1.65 13.83
C ASN A 70 11.08 1.86 12.36
N LEU A 71 12.08 2.69 12.09
CA LEU A 71 12.54 3.01 10.73
C LEU A 71 13.10 1.80 9.99
N CYS A 72 13.72 0.86 10.71
CA CYS A 72 14.27 -0.36 10.12
C CYS A 72 13.15 -1.29 9.61
N GLU A 73 12.10 -1.47 10.42
CA GLU A 73 10.91 -2.19 10.00
C GLU A 73 10.15 -1.46 8.89
N ALA A 74 10.07 -0.13 8.96
CA ALA A 74 9.44 0.69 7.92
C ALA A 74 10.16 0.52 6.57
N VAL A 75 11.48 0.75 6.49
CA VAL A 75 12.25 0.62 5.24
C VAL A 75 12.22 -0.81 4.71
N ALA A 76 12.47 -1.82 5.55
CA ALA A 76 12.46 -3.22 5.13
C ALA A 76 11.07 -3.71 4.66
N THR A 77 9.97 -3.11 5.15
CA THR A 77 8.60 -3.47 4.73
C THR A 77 8.16 -2.68 3.50
N TRP A 78 8.50 -1.39 3.41
CA TRP A 78 8.14 -0.56 2.26
C TRP A 78 8.93 -0.92 1.00
N GLU A 79 10.22 -1.22 1.10
CA GLU A 79 10.98 -1.75 -0.05
C GLU A 79 10.50 -3.15 -0.45
N GLN A 80 9.97 -3.97 0.46
CA GLN A 80 9.30 -5.22 0.10
C GLN A 80 8.00 -4.97 -0.69
N VAL A 81 7.17 -4.01 -0.26
CA VAL A 81 5.94 -3.61 -0.98
C VAL A 81 6.28 -3.10 -2.40
N ARG A 82 7.32 -2.28 -2.55
CA ARG A 82 7.76 -1.75 -3.86
C ARG A 82 8.32 -2.79 -4.82
N ASN A 83 8.53 -4.03 -4.37
CA ASN A 83 9.09 -5.13 -5.16
C ASN A 83 8.22 -6.41 -5.06
N SER A 84 6.90 -6.24 -4.85
CA SER A 84 5.89 -7.32 -4.87
C SER A 84 4.55 -6.77 -5.35
N THR A 85 3.62 -7.61 -5.84
CA THR A 85 2.23 -7.17 -6.06
C THR A 85 1.40 -7.21 -4.77
N THR A 86 0.50 -6.25 -4.58
CA THR A 86 -0.45 -6.24 -3.45
C THR A 86 -1.81 -6.86 -3.78
N ILE A 87 -2.01 -7.32 -5.02
CA ILE A 87 -3.23 -8.01 -5.46
C ILE A 87 -3.19 -9.47 -5.00
N LEU A 88 -4.31 -9.95 -4.46
CA LEU A 88 -4.49 -11.36 -4.11
C LEU A 88 -4.78 -12.16 -5.39
N THR A 89 -3.97 -13.19 -5.65
CA THR A 89 -4.08 -14.05 -6.84
C THR A 89 -4.53 -15.46 -6.47
N ARG A 90 -4.95 -16.23 -7.48
CA ARG A 90 -5.19 -17.66 -7.32
C ARG A 90 -3.89 -18.41 -7.00
N GLU A 91 -2.78 -18.07 -7.67
CA GLU A 91 -1.46 -18.64 -7.41
C GLU A 91 -1.05 -18.50 -5.94
N PHE A 92 -1.31 -17.33 -5.33
CA PHE A 92 -1.08 -17.10 -3.89
C PHE A 92 -1.83 -18.12 -3.03
N ILE A 93 -3.11 -18.35 -3.29
CA ILE A 93 -3.95 -19.26 -2.50
C ILE A 93 -3.56 -20.73 -2.78
N ASP A 94 -3.26 -21.07 -4.03
CA ASP A 94 -2.77 -22.39 -4.46
C ASP A 94 -1.36 -22.73 -3.90
N ALA A 95 -0.61 -21.75 -3.40
CA ALA A 95 0.71 -21.91 -2.78
C ALA A 95 0.68 -22.05 -1.23
N LEU A 96 -0.41 -21.65 -0.56
CA LEU A 96 -0.55 -21.75 0.89
C LEU A 96 -0.93 -23.18 1.33
N PRO A 97 -0.36 -23.71 2.45
CA PRO A 97 -0.88 -24.90 3.10
C PRO A 97 -2.35 -24.71 3.45
N ASN A 98 -3.23 -25.60 2.97
CA ASN A 98 -4.69 -25.52 3.14
C ASN A 98 -5.27 -24.13 2.76
N GLY A 99 -4.72 -23.50 1.71
CA GLY A 99 -5.02 -22.11 1.35
C GLY A 99 -6.50 -21.86 1.07
N TRP A 100 -7.24 -22.82 0.53
CA TRP A 100 -8.67 -22.65 0.23
C TRP A 100 -9.54 -22.79 1.49
N GLU A 101 -9.17 -23.71 2.36
CA GLU A 101 -9.89 -24.12 3.56
C GLU A 101 -9.62 -23.19 4.75
N GLU A 102 -8.41 -22.62 4.86
CA GLU A 102 -7.99 -21.74 5.95
C GLU A 102 -7.85 -20.27 5.55
N TYR A 103 -7.35 -19.93 4.35
CA TYR A 103 -7.22 -18.55 3.91
C TYR A 103 -8.46 -18.07 3.16
N ALA A 104 -8.78 -18.66 2.00
CA ALA A 104 -9.86 -18.19 1.12
C ALA A 104 -11.21 -18.20 1.85
N TRP A 105 -11.54 -19.30 2.53
CA TRP A 105 -12.71 -19.40 3.40
C TRP A 105 -12.73 -18.34 4.51
N ARG A 106 -11.74 -18.33 5.42
CA ARG A 106 -11.81 -17.47 6.63
C ARG A 106 -11.64 -15.98 6.33
N ARG A 107 -10.94 -15.60 5.27
CA ARG A 107 -10.64 -14.20 4.93
C ARG A 107 -11.58 -13.62 3.88
N ILE A 108 -11.88 -14.36 2.82
CA ILE A 108 -12.72 -13.90 1.70
C ILE A 108 -14.17 -14.34 1.92
N ASN A 109 -14.41 -15.65 1.92
CA ASN A 109 -15.73 -16.27 1.87
C ASN A 109 -16.34 -16.47 3.26
N LYS A 110 -16.57 -15.37 3.99
CA LYS A 110 -17.27 -15.35 5.28
C LYS A 110 -18.80 -15.61 5.18
N GLY A 111 -19.23 -16.54 4.33
CA GLY A 111 -20.63 -16.87 4.07
C GLY A 111 -20.87 -18.37 4.19
N VAL A 112 -21.89 -18.77 4.95
CA VAL A 112 -22.17 -20.16 5.36
C VAL A 112 -22.25 -21.15 4.18
N LEU A 113 -22.67 -20.68 3.00
CA LEU A 113 -23.03 -21.48 1.82
C LEU A 113 -21.92 -22.38 1.25
N LEU A 114 -20.63 -22.11 1.51
CA LEU A 114 -19.51 -22.84 0.89
C LEU A 114 -18.85 -23.92 1.78
N ASN A 115 -19.36 -24.19 2.99
CA ASN A 115 -18.93 -25.32 3.84
C ASN A 115 -17.39 -25.49 3.92
N ASN A 116 -16.69 -24.46 4.40
CA ASN A 116 -15.22 -24.39 4.49
C ASN A 116 -14.47 -24.55 3.14
N CYS A 117 -15.13 -24.25 2.01
CA CYS A 117 -14.63 -24.49 0.65
C CYS A 117 -14.24 -25.96 0.35
N LYS A 118 -14.84 -26.94 1.05
CA LYS A 118 -14.65 -28.39 0.81
C LYS A 118 -14.84 -28.80 -0.65
N ASN A 119 -15.80 -28.18 -1.35
CA ASN A 119 -15.86 -28.23 -2.82
C ASN A 119 -15.00 -27.08 -3.38
N ARG A 120 -13.71 -27.38 -3.61
CA ARG A 120 -12.74 -26.43 -4.13
C ARG A 120 -13.14 -25.89 -5.51
N THR A 121 -13.71 -26.71 -6.39
CA THR A 121 -14.14 -26.29 -7.73
C THR A 121 -15.19 -25.19 -7.66
N LEU A 122 -16.23 -25.37 -6.82
CA LEU A 122 -17.27 -24.35 -6.61
C LEU A 122 -16.71 -23.08 -5.95
N CYS A 123 -15.76 -23.22 -5.01
CA CYS A 123 -15.10 -22.08 -4.37
C CYS A 123 -14.19 -21.30 -5.34
N MET A 124 -13.52 -22.00 -6.27
CA MET A 124 -12.75 -21.40 -7.37
C MET A 124 -13.66 -20.68 -8.37
N GLU A 125 -14.73 -21.33 -8.83
CA GLU A 125 -15.72 -20.76 -9.77
C GLU A 125 -16.25 -19.42 -9.26
N LYS A 126 -16.74 -19.38 -8.01
CA LYS A 126 -17.30 -18.16 -7.41
C LYS A 126 -16.27 -17.06 -7.11
N LEU A 127 -14.98 -17.39 -6.97
CA LEU A 127 -13.94 -16.39 -6.77
C LEU A 127 -13.26 -15.92 -8.06
N SER A 128 -13.37 -16.66 -9.17
CA SER A 128 -12.71 -16.36 -10.44
C SER A 128 -12.94 -14.93 -10.96
N LEU A 129 -14.11 -14.35 -10.69
CA LEU A 129 -14.48 -12.98 -11.08
C LEU A 129 -13.68 -11.87 -10.35
N VAL A 130 -13.03 -12.19 -9.22
CA VAL A 130 -12.32 -11.22 -8.37
C VAL A 130 -10.90 -11.66 -7.95
N LEU A 131 -10.48 -12.84 -8.41
CA LEU A 131 -9.25 -13.53 -8.05
C LEU A 131 -8.50 -13.95 -9.33
N PRO A 132 -7.64 -13.08 -9.89
CA PRO A 132 -6.90 -13.37 -11.12
C PRO A 132 -5.91 -14.52 -10.90
N GLU A 133 -5.58 -15.27 -11.94
CA GLU A 133 -4.71 -16.45 -11.78
C GLU A 133 -3.31 -16.09 -11.29
N THR A 134 -2.71 -15.09 -11.94
CA THR A 134 -1.38 -14.51 -11.70
C THR A 134 -1.50 -13.01 -11.39
N PRO A 135 -0.41 -12.32 -10.97
CA PRO A 135 -0.41 -10.86 -10.78
C PRO A 135 -0.86 -10.08 -12.03
N PRO A 136 -1.91 -9.24 -11.95
CA PRO A 136 -2.36 -8.43 -13.08
C PRO A 136 -1.55 -7.13 -13.26
N TYR A 137 -0.75 -6.76 -12.25
CA TYR A 137 0.11 -5.57 -12.26
C TYR A 137 1.50 -5.88 -11.70
N VAL A 138 2.50 -5.20 -12.24
CA VAL A 138 3.92 -5.46 -12.01
C VAL A 138 4.59 -4.33 -11.19
N PRO A 139 5.64 -4.62 -10.41
CA PRO A 139 6.47 -3.58 -9.80
C PRO A 139 6.96 -2.57 -10.83
N ARG A 140 6.74 -1.27 -10.56
CA ARG A 140 7.15 -0.14 -11.43
C ARG A 140 6.59 -0.18 -12.85
N GLN A 141 5.38 -0.73 -13.04
CA GLN A 141 4.66 -0.71 -14.32
C GLN A 141 4.36 0.72 -14.82
N PHE A 142 4.26 1.70 -13.92
CA PHE A 142 3.89 3.08 -14.22
C PHE A 142 4.90 4.07 -13.62
N GLY A 143 5.09 5.23 -14.24
CA GLY A 143 6.08 6.22 -13.79
C GLY A 143 5.60 7.04 -12.60
N ARG A 144 4.65 7.95 -12.86
CA ARG A 144 4.11 8.90 -11.88
C ARG A 144 2.67 8.57 -11.54
N CYS A 145 2.39 8.36 -10.25
CA CYS A 145 1.05 8.02 -9.76
C CYS A 145 0.56 9.01 -8.70
N ALA A 146 -0.67 9.51 -8.85
CA ALA A 146 -1.33 10.34 -7.84
C ALA A 146 -2.37 9.53 -7.04
N VAL A 147 -2.28 9.58 -5.72
CA VAL A 147 -3.26 8.98 -4.79
C VAL A 147 -4.12 10.08 -4.19
N ILE A 148 -5.42 10.06 -4.51
CA ILE A 148 -6.38 11.10 -4.14
C ILE A 148 -7.25 10.61 -2.98
N GLY A 149 -6.87 11.06 -1.79
CA GLY A 149 -7.64 10.95 -0.57
C GLY A 149 -8.87 11.88 -0.56
N ASN A 150 -9.63 11.83 0.52
CA ASN A 150 -11.00 12.36 0.55
C ASN A 150 -11.20 13.65 1.39
N SER A 151 -10.14 14.25 1.95
CA SER A 151 -10.25 15.43 2.82
C SER A 151 -10.86 16.64 2.11
N GLY A 152 -11.65 17.44 2.85
CA GLY A 152 -12.12 18.76 2.42
C GLY A 152 -11.00 19.77 2.11
N ASP A 153 -9.75 19.48 2.52
CA ASP A 153 -8.58 20.28 2.19
C ASP A 153 -8.36 20.44 0.68
N LEU A 154 -8.83 19.49 -0.15
CA LEU A 154 -8.78 19.59 -1.61
C LEU A 154 -9.50 20.84 -2.14
N LEU A 155 -10.57 21.31 -1.49
CA LEU A 155 -11.31 22.50 -1.93
C LEU A 155 -10.54 23.81 -1.74
N LYS A 156 -9.40 23.79 -1.05
CA LYS A 156 -8.56 24.97 -0.80
C LYS A 156 -7.51 25.21 -1.89
N THR A 157 -7.30 24.27 -2.82
CA THR A 157 -6.24 24.37 -3.84
C THR A 157 -6.64 23.63 -5.12
N ARG A 158 -6.44 24.28 -6.28
CA ARG A 158 -6.93 23.83 -7.59
C ARG A 158 -6.00 22.80 -8.25
N PHE A 159 -5.74 21.69 -7.56
CA PHE A 159 -4.82 20.63 -8.01
C PHE A 159 -5.30 19.85 -9.25
N GLY A 160 -6.51 20.06 -9.75
CA GLY A 160 -7.12 19.15 -10.73
C GLY A 160 -6.35 18.99 -12.05
N LYS A 161 -5.78 20.09 -12.58
CA LYS A 161 -4.92 20.03 -13.78
C LYS A 161 -3.61 19.28 -13.54
N GLU A 162 -3.08 19.35 -12.33
CA GLU A 162 -1.85 18.68 -11.94
C GLU A 162 -2.09 17.18 -11.75
N ILE A 163 -3.16 16.81 -11.02
CA ILE A 163 -3.61 15.43 -10.84
C ILE A 163 -3.86 14.74 -12.20
N ASP A 164 -4.46 15.44 -13.16
CA ASP A 164 -4.70 14.90 -14.50
C ASP A 164 -3.42 14.71 -15.33
N SER A 165 -2.26 15.24 -14.91
CA SER A 165 -0.97 15.05 -15.58
C SER A 165 -0.27 13.72 -15.24
N TYR A 166 -0.68 13.02 -14.17
CA TYR A 166 -0.07 11.75 -13.75
C TYR A 166 -0.45 10.60 -14.68
N ASP A 167 0.42 9.59 -14.83
CA ASP A 167 0.14 8.41 -15.67
C ASP A 167 -1.06 7.63 -15.12
N VAL A 168 -1.09 7.48 -13.80
CA VAL A 168 -2.11 6.76 -13.04
C VAL A 168 -2.69 7.66 -11.95
N VAL A 169 -4.02 7.70 -11.85
CA VAL A 169 -4.71 8.36 -10.73
C VAL A 169 -5.54 7.34 -9.96
N ILE A 170 -5.25 7.19 -8.67
CA ILE A 170 -5.89 6.24 -7.76
C ILE A 170 -6.81 7.00 -6.81
N ARG A 171 -8.07 6.58 -6.73
CA ARG A 171 -9.11 7.24 -5.92
C ARG A 171 -9.70 6.29 -4.89
N GLU A 172 -10.38 6.83 -3.89
CA GLU A 172 -10.86 6.05 -2.75
C GLU A 172 -12.38 6.07 -2.56
N ASN A 173 -12.96 4.89 -2.37
CA ASN A 173 -14.34 4.68 -1.95
C ASN A 173 -15.34 5.36 -2.90
N GLY A 174 -16.48 5.85 -2.40
CA GLY A 174 -17.53 6.51 -3.19
C GLY A 174 -17.29 8.01 -3.48
N ALA A 175 -16.04 8.44 -3.62
CA ALA A 175 -15.72 9.86 -3.80
C ALA A 175 -16.03 10.37 -5.24
N PRO A 176 -16.85 11.41 -5.41
CA PRO A 176 -17.25 11.93 -6.73
C PRO A 176 -16.15 12.77 -7.39
N ILE A 177 -16.29 12.97 -8.69
CA ILE A 177 -15.39 13.77 -9.54
C ILE A 177 -16.14 14.99 -10.13
N GLU A 178 -17.38 14.77 -10.54
CA GLU A 178 -18.33 15.80 -10.99
C GLU A 178 -18.43 16.95 -9.98
N ASN A 179 -18.59 18.17 -10.48
CA ASN A 179 -18.54 19.44 -9.74
C ASN A 179 -17.22 19.77 -9.02
N TYR A 180 -16.32 18.80 -8.79
CA TYR A 180 -15.05 18.98 -8.09
C TYR A 180 -13.81 18.97 -9.02
N THR A 181 -13.99 18.80 -10.33
CA THR A 181 -12.90 18.53 -11.29
C THR A 181 -11.74 19.55 -11.29
N GLU A 182 -11.98 20.82 -10.93
CA GLU A 182 -10.92 21.84 -10.80
C GLU A 182 -9.99 21.58 -9.60
N TYR A 183 -10.50 20.95 -8.55
CA TYR A 183 -9.78 20.63 -7.32
C TYR A 183 -9.19 19.21 -7.35
N VAL A 184 -9.95 18.23 -7.87
CA VAL A 184 -9.60 16.81 -7.77
C VAL A 184 -9.24 16.14 -9.09
N GLY A 185 -9.31 16.83 -10.22
CA GLY A 185 -9.04 16.30 -11.56
C GLY A 185 -10.17 15.43 -12.11
N LYS A 186 -10.09 15.04 -13.39
CA LYS A 186 -11.03 14.17 -14.10
C LYS A 186 -10.53 12.73 -14.25
N LYS A 187 -9.22 12.51 -14.32
CA LYS A 187 -8.58 11.20 -14.56
C LYS A 187 -8.84 10.25 -13.39
N SER A 188 -9.14 8.98 -13.68
CA SER A 188 -9.38 7.95 -12.66
C SER A 188 -9.01 6.59 -13.25
N SER A 189 -7.81 6.11 -12.96
CA SER A 189 -7.29 4.83 -13.46
C SER A 189 -7.69 3.67 -12.56
N PHE A 190 -7.64 3.87 -11.24
CA PHE A 190 -7.98 2.86 -10.23
C PHE A 190 -8.86 3.46 -9.12
N ARG A 191 -9.70 2.62 -8.50
CA ARG A 191 -10.53 3.01 -7.35
C ARG A 191 -10.53 1.92 -6.28
N LEU A 192 -9.88 2.18 -5.15
CA LEU A 192 -9.90 1.25 -4.01
C LEU A 192 -11.19 1.41 -3.21
N LEU A 193 -11.86 0.30 -2.93
CA LEU A 193 -13.12 0.25 -2.20
C LEU A 193 -12.95 -0.53 -0.90
N ASN A 194 -13.33 0.06 0.25
CA ASN A 194 -13.56 -0.75 1.44
C ASN A 194 -14.83 -1.61 1.28
N ARG A 195 -14.96 -2.69 2.08
CA ARG A 195 -16.08 -3.64 2.00
C ARG A 195 -17.47 -3.00 2.17
N GLY A 196 -17.57 -1.91 2.93
CA GLY A 196 -18.82 -1.14 3.09
C GLY A 196 -19.15 -0.34 1.84
N SER A 197 -18.16 0.31 1.22
CA SER A 197 -18.34 1.04 -0.03
C SER A 197 -18.61 0.13 -1.23
N ALA A 198 -17.99 -1.05 -1.30
CA ALA A 198 -18.31 -2.06 -2.31
C ALA A 198 -19.79 -2.51 -2.19
N LYS A 199 -20.23 -2.85 -0.97
CA LYS A 199 -21.64 -3.18 -0.67
C LYS A 199 -22.62 -2.03 -0.91
N ALA A 200 -22.18 -0.77 -0.87
CA ALA A 200 -23.03 0.37 -1.17
C ALA A 200 -23.24 0.54 -2.69
N LEU A 201 -22.20 0.27 -3.49
CA LEU A 201 -22.29 0.30 -4.96
C LEU A 201 -23.20 -0.82 -5.49
N ASP A 202 -23.06 -2.03 -4.94
CA ASP A 202 -24.00 -3.17 -5.07
C ASP A 202 -25.47 -2.68 -5.03
N LYS A 203 -25.82 -1.95 -3.97
CA LYS A 203 -27.19 -1.45 -3.72
C LYS A 203 -27.61 -0.26 -4.55
N VAL A 204 -26.68 0.57 -5.02
CA VAL A 204 -27.01 1.67 -5.94
C VAL A 204 -27.35 1.07 -7.32
N VAL A 205 -26.60 0.05 -7.72
CA VAL A 205 -26.87 -0.73 -8.94
C VAL A 205 -28.22 -1.45 -8.85
N GLU A 206 -28.60 -2.01 -7.69
CA GLU A 206 -29.96 -2.55 -7.44
C GLU A 206 -31.09 -1.51 -7.61
N LEU A 207 -30.81 -0.20 -7.54
CA LEU A 207 -31.82 0.87 -7.49
C LEU A 207 -32.06 1.61 -8.82
N ASP A 208 -31.21 1.42 -9.83
CA ASP A 208 -31.31 2.12 -11.14
C ASP A 208 -32.40 1.55 -12.09
N GLY A 209 -33.32 0.73 -11.57
CA GLY A 209 -34.73 0.83 -11.98
C GLY A 209 -35.14 0.24 -13.33
N ILE A 210 -34.70 -0.98 -13.68
CA ILE A 210 -35.47 -1.86 -14.57
C ILE A 210 -35.80 -3.15 -13.82
N ASP A 211 -37.08 -3.49 -13.72
CA ASP A 211 -37.60 -4.61 -12.91
C ASP A 211 -37.42 -5.96 -13.64
N ILE A 212 -36.16 -6.35 -13.80
CA ILE A 212 -35.71 -7.65 -14.28
C ILE A 212 -34.53 -8.07 -13.39
N VAL A 213 -34.48 -9.34 -12.98
CA VAL A 213 -33.29 -9.92 -12.33
C VAL A 213 -32.19 -10.09 -13.39
N ALA A 214 -31.52 -8.98 -13.69
CA ALA A 214 -30.34 -8.92 -14.54
C ALA A 214 -29.19 -8.36 -13.70
N ASP A 215 -28.12 -9.16 -13.53
CA ASP A 215 -26.86 -8.68 -13.00
C ASP A 215 -26.36 -7.54 -13.89
N ILE A 216 -26.58 -6.28 -13.48
CA ILE A 216 -26.01 -5.11 -14.16
C ILE A 216 -24.48 -5.25 -14.00
N PRO A 217 -23.74 -5.56 -15.07
CA PRO A 217 -22.40 -6.07 -14.91
C PRO A 217 -21.48 -4.96 -14.44
N ILE A 218 -20.70 -5.24 -13.40
CA ILE A 218 -19.55 -4.39 -13.04
C ILE A 218 -18.54 -4.50 -14.18
N ARG A 219 -18.66 -3.61 -15.18
CA ARG A 219 -17.87 -3.64 -16.42
C ARG A 219 -16.37 -3.46 -16.20
N ASN A 220 -15.98 -2.94 -15.03
CA ASN A 220 -14.61 -2.75 -14.61
C ASN A 220 -14.16 -3.97 -13.80
N THR A 221 -13.02 -4.58 -14.17
CA THR A 221 -12.47 -5.72 -13.43
C THR A 221 -12.22 -5.36 -11.96
N VAL A 222 -12.77 -6.17 -11.05
CA VAL A 222 -12.58 -6.02 -9.60
C VAL A 222 -11.50 -7.01 -9.16
N TYR A 223 -10.59 -6.57 -8.29
CA TYR A 223 -9.58 -7.44 -7.69
C TYR A 223 -9.60 -7.34 -6.16
N LEU A 224 -9.39 -8.48 -5.51
CA LEU A 224 -9.14 -8.52 -4.06
C LEU A 224 -7.72 -8.04 -3.77
N MET A 225 -7.57 -7.10 -2.82
CA MET A 225 -6.25 -6.71 -2.32
C MET A 225 -5.84 -7.67 -1.19
N LEU A 226 -4.65 -8.26 -1.31
CA LEU A 226 -3.96 -8.98 -0.24
C LEU A 226 -3.47 -7.97 0.81
N GLY A 227 -2.57 -7.11 0.34
CA GLY A 227 -1.85 -6.10 1.09
C GLY A 227 -0.91 -6.57 2.22
N ALA A 228 0.07 -5.73 2.53
CA ALA A 228 1.02 -5.91 3.63
C ALA A 228 0.38 -5.75 5.02
N SER A 229 0.93 -6.48 5.99
CA SER A 229 0.52 -6.42 7.40
C SER A 229 1.27 -5.34 8.17
N PHE A 230 0.99 -4.08 7.89
CA PHE A 230 1.43 -2.97 8.72
C PHE A 230 0.74 -2.97 10.10
N GLY A 231 1.30 -2.22 11.06
CA GLY A 231 0.84 -2.14 12.44
C GLY A 231 -0.58 -1.58 12.66
N SER A 232 -0.97 -1.42 13.93
CA SER A 232 -2.33 -1.04 14.33
C SER A 232 -2.84 0.26 13.67
N ALA A 233 -1.96 1.24 13.47
CA ALA A 233 -2.22 2.54 12.84
C ALA A 233 -2.60 2.47 11.34
N ALA A 234 -2.18 1.41 10.65
CA ALA A 234 -1.97 1.42 9.22
C ALA A 234 -3.10 0.71 8.43
N LYS A 235 -4.36 1.06 8.73
CA LYS A 235 -5.56 0.30 8.33
C LYS A 235 -6.59 1.05 7.47
N GLY A 236 -6.37 2.34 7.20
CA GLY A 236 -7.28 3.14 6.35
C GLY A 236 -7.18 2.80 4.86
N THR A 237 -8.26 3.05 4.10
CA THR A 237 -8.25 2.86 2.63
C THR A 237 -7.13 3.65 1.97
N GLY A 238 -6.86 4.88 2.41
CA GLY A 238 -5.82 5.71 1.81
C GLY A 238 -4.41 5.18 1.96
N LEU A 239 -4.05 4.59 3.10
CA LEU A 239 -2.75 3.92 3.19
C LEU A 239 -2.68 2.67 2.32
N LYS A 240 -3.79 1.94 2.14
CA LYS A 240 -3.87 0.83 1.17
C LYS A 240 -3.81 1.31 -0.29
N ALA A 241 -4.26 2.53 -0.58
CA ALA A 241 -4.11 3.14 -1.90
C ALA A 241 -2.67 3.60 -2.17
N LEU A 242 -1.99 4.17 -1.17
CA LEU A 242 -0.55 4.44 -1.22
C LEU A 242 0.27 3.16 -1.36
N GLU A 243 -0.12 2.09 -0.67
CA GLU A 243 0.53 0.78 -0.77
C GLU A 243 0.40 0.16 -2.16
N PHE A 244 -0.81 0.17 -2.74
CA PHE A 244 -1.02 -0.28 -4.11
C PHE A 244 -0.23 0.59 -5.11
N ALA A 245 -0.24 1.92 -4.96
CA ALA A 245 0.57 2.81 -5.79
C ALA A 245 2.07 2.46 -5.69
N LEU A 246 2.61 2.35 -4.49
CA LEU A 246 4.02 2.01 -4.27
C LEU A 246 4.39 0.64 -4.83
N SER A 247 3.45 -0.30 -4.91
CA SER A 247 3.67 -1.63 -5.51
C SER A 247 3.67 -1.67 -7.04
N ILE A 248 3.22 -0.61 -7.73
CA ILE A 248 3.11 -0.57 -9.21
C ILE A 248 3.75 0.66 -9.86
N CYS A 249 4.25 1.62 -9.07
CA CYS A 249 4.72 2.93 -9.54
C CYS A 249 6.17 3.23 -9.13
N ASP A 250 6.93 3.91 -9.98
CA ASP A 250 8.26 4.43 -9.61
C ASP A 250 8.16 5.54 -8.55
N SER A 251 7.20 6.45 -8.72
CA SER A 251 6.96 7.62 -7.87
C SER A 251 5.47 7.80 -7.53
N VAL A 252 5.20 8.26 -6.31
CA VAL A 252 3.83 8.41 -5.76
C VAL A 252 3.67 9.77 -5.09
N ASP A 253 2.68 10.53 -5.54
CA ASP A 253 2.29 11.82 -4.98
C ASP A 253 0.91 11.68 -4.32
N MET A 254 0.72 12.27 -3.13
CA MET A 254 -0.53 12.15 -2.36
C MET A 254 -1.23 13.50 -2.18
N TYR A 255 -2.54 13.52 -2.42
CA TYR A 255 -3.40 14.70 -2.35
C TYR A 255 -4.63 14.40 -1.50
N GLY A 256 -5.18 15.39 -0.78
CA GLY A 256 -6.44 15.22 -0.03
C GLY A 256 -6.36 14.33 1.20
N PHE A 257 -5.20 14.26 1.83
CA PHE A 257 -5.03 13.70 3.17
C PHE A 257 -4.85 14.84 4.17
N THR A 258 -5.42 14.70 5.36
CA THR A 258 -5.29 15.69 6.43
C THR A 258 -3.87 15.64 7.03
N VAL A 259 -2.99 16.52 6.57
CA VAL A 259 -1.56 16.56 6.92
C VAL A 259 -1.06 17.92 7.41
N ASP A 260 -1.83 18.98 7.23
CA ASP A 260 -1.47 20.33 7.65
C ASP A 260 -1.84 20.58 9.13
N PRO A 261 -1.06 21.39 9.88
CA PRO A 261 -1.40 21.81 11.24
C PRO A 261 -2.66 22.70 11.29
N GLY A 262 -3.21 22.89 12.50
CA GLY A 262 -4.36 23.78 12.73
C GLY A 262 -5.72 23.25 12.24
N TYR A 263 -5.78 22.02 11.73
CA TYR A 263 -7.03 21.35 11.33
C TYR A 263 -8.02 21.26 12.50
N LYS A 264 -9.30 21.58 12.27
CA LYS A 264 -10.31 21.72 13.34
C LYS A 264 -11.39 20.65 13.35
N GLU A 265 -11.82 20.15 12.19
CA GLU A 265 -12.90 19.17 12.04
C GLU A 265 -12.67 18.28 10.82
N TRP A 266 -13.00 16.99 10.91
CA TRP A 266 -12.87 16.08 9.78
C TRP A 266 -13.97 16.28 8.73
N THR A 267 -13.56 16.80 7.57
CA THR A 267 -14.44 17.08 6.44
C THR A 267 -14.06 16.22 5.24
N ARG A 268 -15.04 15.96 4.36
CA ARG A 268 -14.76 15.46 3.00
C ARG A 268 -15.04 16.57 2.00
N TYR A 269 -14.36 16.57 0.86
CA TYR A 269 -14.62 17.58 -0.18
C TYR A 269 -16.04 17.49 -0.80
N PHE A 270 -16.77 16.41 -0.51
CA PHE A 270 -18.08 16.08 -1.07
C PHE A 270 -19.17 15.78 -0.01
N SER A 271 -18.95 16.15 1.26
CA SER A 271 -19.99 16.04 2.28
C SER A 271 -19.85 17.11 3.36
N GLU A 272 -20.95 17.42 4.03
CA GLU A 272 -20.96 18.26 5.23
C GLU A 272 -19.95 17.78 6.30
N SER A 273 -19.53 18.71 7.16
CA SER A 273 -18.61 18.41 8.27
C SER A 273 -19.22 17.38 9.22
N ARG A 274 -18.50 16.29 9.45
CA ARG A 274 -18.82 15.32 10.49
C ARG A 274 -17.81 15.50 11.59
N LYS A 275 -18.19 16.23 12.66
CA LYS A 275 -17.39 16.44 13.88
C LYS A 275 -16.62 15.17 14.22
N GLY A 276 -15.30 15.21 14.10
CA GLY A 276 -14.54 13.99 13.83
C GLY A 276 -13.03 14.16 13.90
N HIS A 277 -12.36 13.01 13.74
CA HIS A 277 -10.95 12.75 14.03
C HIS A 277 -10.00 13.71 13.29
N THR A 278 -9.27 14.54 14.04
CA THR A 278 -7.99 15.09 13.56
C THR A 278 -6.99 13.93 13.62
N PRO A 279 -6.39 13.45 12.52
CA PRO A 279 -5.66 12.18 12.52
C PRO A 279 -4.17 12.38 12.78
N LEU A 280 -3.78 12.63 14.04
CA LEU A 280 -2.39 12.96 14.39
C LEU A 280 -1.43 11.79 14.13
N HIS A 281 -1.84 10.55 14.39
CA HIS A 281 -1.06 9.36 14.02
C HIS A 281 -0.91 9.27 12.50
N GLY A 282 -1.99 9.54 11.76
CA GLY A 282 -1.98 9.52 10.29
C GLY A 282 -1.01 10.53 9.70
N ARG A 283 -1.08 11.80 10.13
CA ARG A 283 -0.16 12.87 9.72
C ARG A 283 1.31 12.50 10.04
N ALA A 284 1.58 11.96 11.23
CA ALA A 284 2.93 11.51 11.61
C ALA A 284 3.42 10.37 10.71
N TYR A 285 2.57 9.38 10.43
CA TYR A 285 2.90 8.24 9.56
C TYR A 285 3.18 8.66 8.11
N TYR A 286 2.37 9.56 7.53
CA TYR A 286 2.63 10.08 6.19
C TYR A 286 3.91 10.93 6.15
N GLN A 287 4.20 11.72 7.19
CA GLN A 287 5.47 12.44 7.29
C GLN A 287 6.67 11.50 7.37
N MET A 288 6.54 10.36 8.04
CA MET A 288 7.56 9.30 8.03
C MET A 288 7.75 8.76 6.60
N MET A 289 6.68 8.45 5.88
CA MET A 289 6.79 7.96 4.49
C MET A 289 7.45 8.97 3.54
N GLU A 290 7.13 10.26 3.67
CA GLU A 290 7.77 11.33 2.88
C GLU A 290 9.27 11.44 3.20
N CYS A 291 9.66 11.37 4.48
CA CYS A 291 11.06 11.42 4.89
C CYS A 291 11.85 10.12 4.68
N LEU A 292 11.19 9.04 4.26
CA LEU A 292 11.82 7.84 3.71
C LEU A 292 11.87 7.85 2.17
N GLY A 293 11.41 8.93 1.52
CA GLY A 293 11.44 9.08 0.06
C GLY A 293 10.43 8.20 -0.69
N LEU A 294 9.40 7.71 0.00
CA LEU A 294 8.37 6.84 -0.60
C LEU A 294 7.34 7.68 -1.36
N ILE A 295 6.89 8.78 -0.77
CA ILE A 295 5.77 9.58 -1.29
C ILE A 295 6.06 11.08 -1.20
N LYS A 296 5.52 11.88 -2.12
CA LYS A 296 5.51 13.34 -2.02
C LYS A 296 4.15 13.84 -1.56
N ILE A 297 4.12 14.70 -0.53
CA ILE A 297 2.88 15.20 0.05
C ILE A 297 2.48 16.55 -0.55
N HIS A 298 1.27 16.62 -1.08
CA HIS A 298 0.63 17.85 -1.53
C HIS A 298 -0.55 18.20 -0.62
N SER A 299 -0.60 19.46 -0.21
CA SER A 299 -1.60 20.00 0.71
C SER A 299 -1.73 21.52 0.48
N PRO A 300 -2.71 22.20 1.07
CA PRO A 300 -2.82 23.66 0.98
C PRO A 300 -1.53 24.39 1.38
N MET A 301 -0.84 23.96 2.45
CA MET A 301 0.47 24.50 2.86
C MET A 301 1.66 23.97 2.04
N ARG A 302 1.44 23.01 1.14
CA ARG A 302 2.45 22.36 0.28
C ARG A 302 1.97 22.32 -1.18
N SER A 303 1.48 23.47 -1.65
CA SER A 303 0.72 23.62 -2.89
C SER A 303 1.56 23.99 -4.12
N ASP A 304 2.88 24.18 -3.97
CA ASP A 304 3.81 24.28 -5.10
C ASP A 304 4.17 22.88 -5.64
N PRO A 305 3.81 22.54 -6.89
CA PRO A 305 4.17 21.25 -7.49
C PRO A 305 5.68 21.06 -7.60
N ASN A 306 6.47 22.14 -7.66
CA ASN A 306 7.93 22.08 -7.79
C ASN A 306 8.65 21.93 -6.45
N ARG A 307 7.93 21.93 -5.32
CA ARG A 307 8.51 21.81 -3.97
C ARG A 307 9.43 20.60 -3.88
N ALA A 308 10.72 20.85 -3.66
CA ALA A 308 11.68 19.81 -3.31
C ALA A 308 11.50 19.41 -1.84
N VAL A 309 11.38 18.11 -1.57
CA VAL A 309 11.42 17.58 -0.20
C VAL A 309 12.89 17.50 0.22
N LYS A 310 13.28 18.28 1.22
CA LYS A 310 14.69 18.38 1.65
C LYS A 310 15.09 17.19 2.54
N TRP A 311 16.36 16.80 2.48
CA TRP A 311 16.96 15.72 3.29
C TRP A 311 16.38 14.30 3.09
N VAL A 312 15.66 14.05 2.00
CA VAL A 312 15.23 12.69 1.60
C VAL A 312 16.47 11.82 1.31
N PRO A 313 16.54 10.57 1.80
CA PRO A 313 17.66 9.67 1.53
C PRO A 313 17.75 9.26 0.05
N SER A 314 18.98 9.03 -0.43
CA SER A 314 19.21 8.49 -1.78
C SER A 314 18.75 7.02 -1.88
N GLN A 315 18.53 6.54 -3.11
CA GLN A 315 18.27 5.12 -3.37
C GLN A 315 19.39 4.20 -2.85
N SER A 316 20.65 4.64 -2.89
CA SER A 316 21.79 3.92 -2.31
C SER A 316 21.73 3.87 -0.78
N ALA A 317 21.35 4.96 -0.10
CA ALA A 317 21.17 5.00 1.35
C ALA A 317 20.00 4.12 1.79
N ILE A 318 18.86 4.15 1.08
CA ILE A 318 17.73 3.25 1.30
C ILE A 318 18.14 1.78 1.09
N ARG A 319 18.88 1.45 0.03
CA ARG A 319 19.36 0.08 -0.23
C ARG A 319 20.27 -0.43 0.89
N ALA A 320 21.23 0.38 1.34
CA ALA A 320 22.12 0.02 2.45
C ALA A 320 21.37 -0.14 3.76
N ALA A 321 20.51 0.83 4.13
CA ALA A 321 19.74 0.77 5.36
C ALA A 321 18.71 -0.39 5.35
N ARG A 322 18.13 -0.75 4.20
CA ARG A 322 17.30 -1.96 4.02
C ARG A 322 18.09 -3.22 4.38
N ILE A 323 19.28 -3.40 3.79
CA ILE A 323 20.13 -4.59 4.00
C ILE A 323 20.51 -4.72 5.48
N ALA A 324 20.93 -3.62 6.11
CA ALA A 324 21.22 -3.55 7.54
C ALA A 324 19.98 -3.88 8.40
N SER A 325 18.82 -3.31 8.05
CA SER A 325 17.55 -3.54 8.74
C SER A 325 17.11 -5.00 8.68
N GLU A 326 17.25 -5.64 7.53
CA GLU A 326 16.91 -7.06 7.37
C GLU A 326 17.84 -7.97 8.20
N LYS A 327 19.15 -7.67 8.23
CA LYS A 327 20.12 -8.39 9.08
C LYS A 327 19.74 -8.28 10.56
N LEU A 328 19.48 -7.05 11.03
CA LEU A 328 19.11 -6.75 12.41
C LEU A 328 17.77 -7.41 12.81
N LEU A 329 16.75 -7.32 11.95
CA LEU A 329 15.44 -7.95 12.13
C LEU A 329 15.46 -9.47 11.83
N ARG A 330 16.60 -10.03 11.43
CA ARG A 330 16.78 -11.46 11.05
C ARG A 330 15.76 -11.94 10.02
N ARG A 331 15.40 -11.08 9.05
CA ARG A 331 14.45 -11.39 7.98
C ARG A 331 14.99 -12.47 7.03
N VAL A 332 14.09 -13.19 6.36
CA VAL A 332 14.46 -14.29 5.48
C VAL A 332 15.11 -13.70 4.21
N GLY A 333 16.36 -14.07 3.94
CA GLY A 333 17.16 -13.47 2.86
C GLY A 333 17.97 -12.24 3.23
N ALA A 334 17.98 -11.84 4.51
CA ALA A 334 18.78 -10.72 4.99
C ALA A 334 20.25 -10.79 4.56
N GLY A 335 20.79 -9.65 4.12
CA GLY A 335 22.14 -9.56 3.53
C GLY A 335 22.18 -9.79 2.02
N SER A 336 21.08 -10.20 1.38
CA SER A 336 21.01 -10.40 -0.06
C SER A 336 20.88 -9.08 -0.83
N GLU A 337 21.75 -8.90 -1.84
CA GLU A 337 21.64 -7.84 -2.86
C GLU A 337 20.37 -8.00 -3.71
N ASP A 338 19.99 -9.25 -3.97
CA ASP A 338 18.75 -9.67 -4.63
C ASP A 338 17.63 -9.86 -3.60
N LEU A 339 16.53 -9.13 -3.77
CA LEU A 339 15.33 -9.21 -2.93
C LEU A 339 14.55 -10.53 -3.06
N LEU A 340 14.78 -11.29 -4.14
CA LEU A 340 13.92 -12.40 -4.56
C LEU A 340 14.49 -13.79 -4.26
N SER A 341 15.80 -13.92 -4.06
CA SER A 341 16.54 -15.16 -3.71
C SER A 341 15.92 -16.03 -2.61
N SER A 342 15.05 -15.43 -1.77
CA SER A 342 14.64 -15.94 -0.47
C SER A 342 13.15 -15.75 -0.08
N CYS A 343 12.25 -15.21 -0.93
CA CYS A 343 10.80 -14.98 -0.66
C CYS A 343 9.84 -15.90 -1.48
N SER A 344 8.68 -16.52 -1.06
CA SER A 344 7.56 -17.40 -1.67
C SER A 344 7.49 -19.03 -1.89
N ILE A 345 7.65 -20.02 -2.83
CA ILE A 345 7.95 -20.58 -4.23
C ILE A 345 9.31 -21.32 -4.66
N LEU A 346 10.11 -20.86 -5.68
CA LEU A 346 11.55 -21.00 -6.23
C LEU A 346 12.17 -22.37 -6.12
N LYS A 347 12.07 -22.91 -4.92
CA LYS A 347 12.63 -24.19 -4.54
C LYS A 347 11.56 -25.29 -4.72
N LYS A 348 10.35 -24.96 -5.25
CA LYS A 348 9.15 -25.82 -5.31
C LYS A 348 8.59 -26.19 -6.72
N GLN A 349 8.65 -25.38 -7.81
CA GLN A 349 8.04 -25.83 -9.10
C GLN A 349 8.85 -26.93 -9.84
N VAL A 350 10.09 -27.24 -9.44
CA VAL A 350 10.97 -28.25 -10.06
C VAL A 350 10.33 -29.64 -10.25
N LYS A 351 9.18 -29.90 -9.61
CA LYS A 351 8.41 -31.16 -9.69
C LYS A 351 7.07 -31.09 -10.46
N ARG A 352 6.67 -29.97 -11.08
CA ARG A 352 5.45 -29.89 -11.92
C ARG A 352 5.78 -29.92 -13.41
N LYS A 353 5.24 -30.89 -14.15
CA LYS A 353 5.23 -30.87 -15.63
C LYS A 353 4.23 -29.82 -16.12
N HIS A 354 4.61 -29.04 -17.14
CA HIS A 354 3.69 -28.16 -17.85
C HIS A 354 2.56 -28.96 -18.53
N MET A 355 1.36 -28.40 -18.52
CA MET A 355 0.29 -28.82 -19.44
C MET A 355 0.53 -28.17 -20.80
N SER A 356 0.36 -28.94 -21.88
CA SER A 356 0.48 -28.45 -23.25
C SER A 356 -0.79 -27.71 -23.66
N ILE A 357 -0.69 -26.42 -23.99
CA ILE A 357 -1.71 -25.66 -24.68
C ILE A 357 -1.25 -25.48 -26.13
N SER A 358 -1.98 -26.06 -27.07
CA SER A 358 -1.66 -25.99 -28.50
C SER A 358 -2.11 -24.67 -29.14
N SER A 359 -1.53 -24.37 -30.32
CA SER A 359 -1.89 -23.27 -31.25
C SER A 359 -1.71 -21.80 -30.81
N LEU A 360 -0.71 -21.49 -29.98
CA LEU A 360 -0.24 -20.10 -29.79
C LEU A 360 0.32 -19.49 -31.10
N ARG A 361 -0.01 -18.21 -31.37
CA ARG A 361 0.42 -17.46 -32.57
C ARG A 361 1.92 -17.15 -32.54
N LYS A 362 2.54 -16.90 -33.70
CA LYS A 362 3.98 -16.62 -33.83
C LYS A 362 4.50 -15.54 -32.85
N ALA A 363 3.79 -14.41 -32.68
CA ALA A 363 4.17 -13.38 -31.71
C ALA A 363 4.18 -13.88 -30.25
N ALA A 364 3.29 -14.82 -29.89
CA ALA A 364 3.30 -15.46 -28.58
C ALA A 364 4.38 -16.54 -28.46
N VAL A 365 4.79 -17.18 -29.57
CA VAL A 365 5.96 -18.08 -29.62
C VAL A 365 7.29 -17.31 -29.50
N ASP A 366 7.36 -16.12 -30.08
CA ASP A 366 8.53 -15.24 -29.98
C ASP A 366 8.59 -14.54 -28.61
N HIS A 367 7.46 -14.13 -28.03
CA HIS A 367 7.37 -13.75 -26.60
C HIS A 367 7.76 -14.93 -25.69
N GLN A 368 7.30 -16.16 -25.95
CA GLN A 368 7.75 -17.39 -25.24
C GLN A 368 9.25 -17.69 -25.36
N LYS A 369 10.02 -16.99 -26.21
CA LYS A 369 11.50 -17.05 -26.19
C LYS A 369 12.11 -16.03 -25.23
N PHE A 370 11.43 -14.91 -24.99
CA PHE A 370 11.79 -13.93 -23.95
C PHE A 370 11.40 -14.44 -22.54
N VAL A 371 10.17 -14.94 -22.33
CA VAL A 371 9.71 -15.47 -21.03
C VAL A 371 10.38 -16.80 -20.63
N LYS A 372 11.40 -17.27 -21.37
CA LYS A 372 11.94 -18.63 -21.27
C LYS A 372 13.03 -18.78 -20.20
N GLY A 373 12.75 -18.33 -18.98
CA GLY A 373 13.73 -18.33 -17.88
C GLY A 373 13.17 -18.73 -16.53
N THR A 374 12.23 -17.92 -15.99
CA THR A 374 12.06 -17.84 -14.53
C THR A 374 10.60 -17.68 -14.11
N THR A 375 10.27 -18.29 -12.98
CA THR A 375 9.29 -17.73 -12.03
C THR A 375 9.78 -18.10 -10.62
N MET A 376 9.12 -17.57 -9.59
CA MET A 376 9.07 -18.09 -8.21
C MET A 376 10.09 -17.55 -7.13
N TYR A 377 10.15 -18.22 -5.94
CA TYR A 377 10.02 -17.76 -4.52
C TYR A 377 10.47 -18.78 -3.25
N PRO A 378 10.49 -18.62 -1.87
CA PRO A 378 10.15 -19.64 -0.78
C PRO A 378 9.52 -19.11 0.60
N LEU A 379 8.67 -19.86 1.35
CA LEU A 379 7.95 -19.40 2.59
C LEU A 379 7.56 -20.46 3.66
N GLU A 380 7.45 -20.02 4.93
CA GLU A 380 6.86 -20.73 6.09
C GLU A 380 6.16 -19.78 7.11
N HIS A 381 5.48 -20.33 8.11
CA HIS A 381 4.55 -19.63 9.03
C HIS A 381 5.17 -19.37 10.42
N ASN A 382 5.34 -18.10 10.80
CA ASN A 382 5.71 -17.71 12.18
C ASN A 382 5.12 -16.30 12.48
N PRO A 383 4.45 -16.04 13.63
CA PRO A 383 3.62 -14.83 13.81
C PRO A 383 4.30 -13.46 13.78
N GLY A 384 5.64 -13.39 13.73
CA GLY A 384 6.39 -12.13 13.68
C GLY A 384 6.61 -11.56 12.26
N HIS A 385 7.14 -12.37 11.33
CA HIS A 385 7.75 -11.86 10.09
C HIS A 385 7.47 -12.75 8.86
N GLY A 386 6.19 -12.88 8.47
CA GLY A 386 5.79 -13.56 7.23
C GLY A 386 5.97 -12.68 5.99
N GLN A 387 6.91 -13.02 5.11
CA GLN A 387 7.17 -12.31 3.85
C GLN A 387 6.67 -13.10 2.65
N LEU A 388 5.69 -12.57 1.91
CA LEU A 388 5.22 -13.15 0.66
C LEU A 388 5.36 -12.12 -0.45
N CYS A 389 6.36 -12.30 -1.31
CA CYS A 389 6.46 -11.55 -2.56
C CYS A 389 5.81 -12.35 -3.68
N THR A 390 5.27 -11.65 -4.66
CA THR A 390 4.83 -12.20 -5.95
C THR A 390 5.35 -11.25 -7.02
N VAL A 391 6.07 -11.83 -7.97
CA VAL A 391 6.79 -11.17 -9.08
C VAL A 391 6.02 -11.53 -10.36
N PRO A 392 6.15 -10.74 -11.44
CA PRO A 392 5.54 -11.11 -12.71
C PRO A 392 6.18 -12.36 -13.33
N ALA A 393 5.54 -12.87 -14.37
CA ALA A 393 6.28 -13.39 -15.52
C ALA A 393 6.51 -12.21 -16.48
N ASP A 394 7.69 -12.12 -17.08
CA ASP A 394 8.13 -11.03 -17.97
C ASP A 394 7.46 -11.06 -19.37
#